data_AF-A0A0C2N8E3-F1
#
_entry.id   AF-A0A0C2N8E3-F1
#
_cell.length_a   1.000
_cell.length_b   1.000
_cell.length_c   1.000
_cell.angle_alpha   90.00
_cell.angle_beta   90.00
_cell.angle_gamma   90.00
#
_symmetry.space_group_name_H-M   'P 1'
#
loop_
_entity.id
_entity.type
_entity.pdbx_description
1 polymer ?
#
loop_
_entity_poly.entity_id
_entity_poly.type
_entity_poly.pdbx_seq_one_letter_code
_entity_poly.pdbx_strand_id
1 'polypeptide(L)'
;MNKFFNISIIKKITWKQLHRTKIQIRDALKDLEGHEKPKRESECILCRLRIVVDYKFVKPETGFIKTRAESGLCPARYAEVYNAVKRARSFGFMSPHHIRPEYLDDPKL
;
A
#
# COMPACT_ATOMS: atom_id res chain seq x y z
N MET A 1 25.53 -26.57 -52.72
CA MET A 1 24.32 -25.87 -52.26
C MET A 1 24.77 -24.76 -51.31
N ASN A 2 25.03 -23.58 -51.89
CA ASN A 2 25.68 -22.46 -51.24
C ASN A 2 24.64 -21.39 -50.91
N LYS A 3 24.45 -21.08 -49.62
CA LYS A 3 23.96 -19.76 -49.22
C LYS A 3 25.16 -19.00 -48.65
N PHE A 4 25.98 -18.46 -49.56
CA PHE A 4 26.97 -17.44 -49.22
C PHE A 4 26.20 -16.24 -48.66
N PHE A 5 26.27 -16.03 -47.35
CA PHE A 5 25.86 -14.77 -46.75
C PHE A 5 26.76 -13.67 -47.32
N ASN A 6 26.16 -12.83 -48.16
CA ASN A 6 26.86 -11.81 -48.92
C ASN A 6 27.28 -10.66 -47.98
N ILE A 7 28.57 -10.63 -47.64
CA ILE A 7 29.23 -9.65 -46.75
C ILE A 7 29.11 -8.19 -47.28
N SER A 8 28.66 -8.00 -48.53
CA SER A 8 28.43 -6.69 -49.17
C SER A 8 27.32 -5.85 -48.52
N ILE A 9 26.34 -6.47 -47.88
CA ILE A 9 25.17 -5.76 -47.31
C ILE A 9 25.54 -4.97 -46.03
N ILE A 10 26.62 -5.36 -45.34
CA ILE A 10 27.05 -4.76 -44.06
C ILE A 10 27.64 -3.34 -44.26
N LYS A 11 28.07 -2.98 -45.48
CA LYS A 11 28.77 -1.71 -45.77
C LYS A 11 27.89 -0.54 -46.25
N LYS A 12 26.56 -0.61 -46.12
CA LYS A 12 25.64 0.46 -46.55
C LYS A 12 24.69 0.98 -45.46
N ILE A 13 25.05 0.81 -44.19
CA ILE A 13 24.29 1.45 -43.10
C ILE A 13 24.83 2.87 -42.95
N THR A 14 24.10 3.85 -43.48
CA THR A 14 24.47 5.26 -43.32
C THR A 14 24.32 5.69 -41.86
N TRP A 15 25.14 6.63 -41.40
CA TRP A 15 25.06 7.20 -40.05
C TRP A 15 23.64 7.67 -39.69
N LYS A 16 22.88 8.18 -40.67
CA LYS A 16 21.48 8.58 -40.51
C LYS A 16 20.55 7.41 -40.14
N GLN A 17 20.76 6.24 -40.75
CA GLN A 17 19.99 5.02 -40.48
C GLN A 17 20.26 4.51 -39.05
N LEU A 18 21.53 4.52 -38.64
CA LEU A 18 21.96 4.11 -37.30
C LEU A 18 21.44 5.07 -36.23
N HIS A 19 21.43 6.38 -36.51
CA HIS A 19 20.95 7.38 -35.58
C HIS A 19 19.42 7.32 -35.39
N ARG A 20 18.68 7.10 -36.48
CA ARG A 20 17.21 6.96 -36.45
C ARG A 20 16.76 5.75 -35.63
N THR A 21 17.41 4.60 -35.81
CA THR A 21 17.12 3.38 -35.04
C THR A 21 17.51 3.53 -33.57
N LYS A 22 18.62 4.21 -33.27
CA LYS A 22 19.05 4.47 -31.88
C LYS A 22 18.11 5.42 -31.13
N ILE A 23 17.49 6.39 -31.84
CA ILE A 23 16.46 7.26 -31.29
C ILE A 23 15.18 6.46 -31.02
N GLN A 24 14.72 5.65 -32.00
CA GLN A 24 13.52 4.82 -31.83
C GLN A 24 13.61 3.82 -30.68
N ILE A 25 14.78 3.18 -30.50
CA ILE A 25 15.02 2.27 -29.37
C ILE A 25 15.02 3.01 -28.03
N ARG A 26 15.60 4.22 -27.99
CA ARG A 26 15.61 5.05 -26.77
C ARG A 26 14.21 5.51 -26.39
N ASP A 27 13.41 5.91 -27.36
CA ASP A 27 12.04 6.37 -27.11
C ASP A 27 11.17 5.20 -26.61
N ALA A 28 11.29 4.02 -27.22
CA ALA A 28 10.61 2.81 -26.75
C ALA A 28 11.05 2.34 -25.34
N LEU A 29 12.31 2.59 -24.95
CA LEU A 29 12.81 2.30 -23.61
C LEU A 29 12.21 3.24 -22.54
N LYS A 30 12.03 4.52 -22.87
CA LYS A 30 11.38 5.49 -21.97
C LYS A 30 9.92 5.13 -21.69
N ASP A 31 9.22 4.58 -22.68
CA ASP A 31 7.84 4.13 -22.52
C ASP A 31 7.71 2.93 -21.58
N LEU A 32 8.77 2.10 -21.44
CA LEU A 32 8.82 0.98 -20.50
C LEU A 32 9.20 1.40 -19.07
N GLU A 33 9.98 2.47 -18.92
CA GLU A 33 10.42 3.01 -17.62
C GLU A 33 9.33 3.83 -16.91
N GLY A 34 8.32 4.31 -17.64
CA GLY A 34 7.23 5.13 -17.11
C GLY A 34 6.10 4.38 -16.40
N HIS A 35 6.08 3.03 -16.45
CA HIS A 35 5.08 2.25 -15.73
C HIS A 35 5.50 2.01 -14.28
N GLU A 36 5.43 3.06 -13.46
CA GLU A 36 5.34 2.90 -12.02
C GLU A 36 4.13 1.99 -11.74
N LYS A 37 4.38 0.75 -11.32
CA LYS A 37 3.34 -0.20 -10.95
C LYS A 37 2.41 0.53 -9.98
N PRO A 38 1.07 0.51 -10.18
CA PRO A 38 0.16 1.18 -9.27
C PRO A 38 0.46 0.66 -7.87
N LYS A 39 0.87 1.57 -6.99
CA LYS A 39 1.17 1.30 -5.60
C LYS A 39 -0.12 0.74 -5.03
N ARG A 40 -0.22 -0.59 -4.90
CA ARG A 40 -1.43 -1.26 -4.42
C ARG A 40 -1.82 -0.55 -3.13
N GLU A 41 -3.00 0.06 -3.11
CA GLU A 41 -3.50 0.73 -1.92
C GLU A 41 -3.41 -0.26 -0.77
N SER A 42 -2.53 0.00 0.20
CA SER A 42 -2.31 -0.91 1.31
C SER A 42 -3.58 -0.95 2.14
N GLU A 43 -4.34 -2.04 2.03
CA GLU A 43 -5.53 -2.27 2.84
C GLU A 43 -5.16 -2.22 4.34
N CYS A 44 -6.00 -1.56 5.15
CA CYS A 44 -5.77 -1.55 6.59
C CYS A 44 -5.96 -2.95 7.19
N ILE A 45 -5.33 -3.20 8.34
CA ILE A 45 -5.30 -4.53 8.99
C ILE A 45 -6.69 -5.11 9.26
N LEU A 46 -7.66 -4.27 9.64
CA LEU A 46 -9.04 -4.72 9.89
C LEU A 46 -9.76 -5.15 8.61
N CYS A 47 -9.53 -4.48 7.49
CA CYS A 47 -10.08 -4.88 6.20
C CYS A 47 -9.44 -6.15 5.69
N ARG A 48 -8.09 -6.23 5.77
CA ARG A 48 -7.32 -7.38 5.30
C ARG A 48 -7.67 -8.67 6.06
N LEU A 49 -7.81 -8.57 7.38
CA LEU A 49 -8.15 -9.71 8.24
C LEU A 49 -9.66 -9.92 8.41
N ARG A 50 -10.50 -9.05 7.82
CA ARG A 50 -11.96 -9.05 7.97
C ARG A 50 -12.42 -9.11 9.43
N ILE A 51 -11.70 -8.41 10.31
CA ILE A 51 -11.98 -8.39 11.75
C ILE A 51 -13.17 -7.46 12.02
N VAL A 52 -14.08 -7.91 12.88
CA VAL A 52 -15.19 -7.08 13.38
C VAL A 52 -14.65 -6.03 14.34
N VAL A 53 -15.10 -4.78 14.18
CA VAL A 53 -14.67 -3.66 15.03
C VAL A 53 -15.20 -3.82 16.46
N ASP A 54 -14.31 -3.66 17.44
CA ASP A 54 -14.59 -3.70 18.88
C ASP A 54 -14.17 -2.36 19.52
N TYR A 55 -14.75 -1.98 20.66
CA TYR A 55 -14.34 -0.79 21.42
C TYR A 55 -12.98 -0.96 22.12
N LYS A 56 -12.35 -2.14 22.02
CA LYS A 56 -11.07 -2.45 22.64
C LYS A 56 -9.85 -1.88 21.90
N PHE A 57 -10.03 -1.33 20.70
CA PHE A 57 -8.96 -0.72 19.90
C PHE A 57 -8.51 0.65 20.44
N VAL A 58 -8.03 0.69 21.68
CA VAL A 58 -7.55 1.87 22.41
C VAL A 58 -6.13 1.70 22.94
N LYS A 59 -5.49 2.77 23.43
CA LYS A 59 -4.18 2.71 24.08
C LYS A 59 -4.30 1.94 25.42
N PRO A 60 -3.50 0.89 25.67
CA PRO A 60 -3.61 0.08 26.88
C PRO A 60 -3.44 0.87 28.18
N GLU A 61 -2.48 1.79 28.21
CA GLU A 61 -2.12 2.55 29.42
C GLU A 61 -3.20 3.52 29.89
N THR A 62 -4.02 4.05 28.96
CA THR A 62 -4.90 5.19 29.22
C THR A 62 -6.35 4.98 28.77
N GLY A 63 -6.61 3.94 27.98
CA GLY A 63 -7.92 3.74 27.34
C GLY A 63 -8.27 4.80 26.30
N PHE A 64 -7.33 5.67 25.90
CA PHE A 64 -7.56 6.69 24.87
C PHE A 64 -7.61 6.09 23.47
N ILE A 65 -8.45 6.65 22.61
CA ILE A 65 -8.53 6.25 21.20
C ILE A 65 -7.20 6.60 20.53
N LYS A 66 -6.54 5.62 19.90
CA LYS A 66 -5.31 5.83 19.13
C LYS A 66 -5.58 6.79 17.98
N THR A 67 -4.60 7.57 17.55
CA THR A 67 -4.79 8.43 16.38
C THR A 67 -4.86 7.58 15.10
N ARG A 68 -5.41 8.14 14.01
CA ARG A 68 -5.47 7.44 12.71
C ARG A 68 -4.08 7.09 12.17
N ALA A 69 -3.11 7.97 12.38
CA ALA A 69 -1.73 7.76 11.93
C ALA A 69 -1.04 6.63 12.71
N GLU A 70 -1.25 6.57 14.03
CA GLU A 70 -0.71 5.49 14.88
C GLU A 70 -1.40 4.14 14.61
N SER A 71 -2.71 4.13 14.38
CA SER A 71 -3.50 2.89 14.21
C SER A 71 -3.44 2.29 12.80
N GLY A 72 -3.03 3.06 11.79
CA GLY A 72 -2.97 2.59 10.40
C GLY A 72 -4.33 2.19 9.82
N LEU A 73 -5.44 2.62 10.41
CA LEU A 73 -6.80 2.28 9.99
C LEU A 73 -7.27 3.17 8.83
N CYS A 74 -8.10 2.59 7.94
CA CYS A 74 -8.78 3.38 6.94
C CYS A 74 -9.81 4.31 7.62
N PRO A 75 -10.19 5.44 6.99
CA PRO A 75 -11.09 6.42 7.60
C PRO A 75 -12.43 5.81 8.06
N ALA A 76 -12.99 4.88 7.28
CA ALA A 76 -14.24 4.20 7.61
C ALA A 76 -14.11 3.36 8.89
N ARG A 77 -13.09 2.48 8.96
CA ARG A 77 -12.86 1.63 10.14
C ARG A 77 -12.46 2.44 11.37
N TYR A 78 -11.71 3.52 11.20
CA TYR A 78 -11.39 4.44 12.29
C TYR A 78 -12.66 5.07 12.89
N ALA A 79 -13.59 5.52 12.05
CA ALA A 79 -14.86 6.07 12.50
C ALA A 79 -15.74 5.01 13.21
N GLU A 80 -15.76 3.78 12.70
CA GLU A 80 -16.43 2.65 13.38
C GLU A 80 -15.87 2.41 14.78
N VAL A 81 -14.54 2.37 14.93
CA VAL A 81 -13.85 2.21 16.22
C VAL A 81 -14.20 3.36 17.16
N TYR A 82 -14.10 4.60 16.66
CA TYR A 82 -14.42 5.79 17.44
C TYR A 82 -15.85 5.76 17.99
N ASN A 83 -16.82 5.39 17.15
CA ASN A 83 -18.22 5.27 17.54
C ASN A 83 -18.47 4.08 18.47
N ALA A 84 -17.75 2.97 18.30
CA ALA A 84 -17.82 1.83 19.22
C ALA A 84 -17.33 2.22 20.62
N VAL A 85 -16.19 2.90 20.72
CA VAL A 85 -15.64 3.39 22.00
C VAL A 85 -16.58 4.39 22.66
N LYS A 86 -17.10 5.36 21.89
CA LYS A 86 -18.05 6.36 22.41
C LYS A 86 -19.31 5.69 22.98
N ARG A 87 -19.89 4.72 22.26
CA ARG A 87 -21.05 3.95 22.73
C ARG A 87 -20.72 3.11 23.95
N ALA A 88 -19.60 2.40 23.95
CA ALA A 88 -19.17 1.57 25.07
C ALA A 88 -18.98 2.38 26.36
N ARG A 89 -18.39 3.58 26.26
CA ARG A 89 -18.27 4.52 27.39
C ARG A 89 -19.63 5.00 27.88
N SER A 90 -20.53 5.35 26.96
CA SER A 90 -21.88 5.82 27.31
C SER A 90 -22.75 4.75 27.97
N PHE A 91 -22.58 3.48 27.58
CA PHE A 91 -23.33 2.35 28.14
C PHE A 91 -22.67 1.71 29.36
N GLY A 92 -21.52 2.21 29.79
CA GLY A 92 -20.78 1.66 30.94
C GLY A 92 -20.01 0.36 30.66
N PHE A 93 -19.87 -0.04 29.39
CA PHE A 93 -19.05 -1.21 29.01
C PHE A 93 -17.53 -0.92 29.06
N MET A 94 -17.14 0.37 29.05
CA MET A 94 -15.74 0.79 29.05
C MET A 94 -15.53 2.03 29.92
N SER A 95 -14.49 2.02 30.77
CA SER A 95 -14.08 3.22 31.53
C SER A 95 -13.40 4.26 30.61
N PRO A 96 -13.61 5.58 30.84
CA PRO A 96 -12.97 6.62 30.03
C PRO A 96 -11.45 6.71 30.20
N HIS A 97 -10.93 6.28 31.35
CA HIS A 97 -9.56 6.55 31.80
C HIS A 97 -8.70 5.31 32.00
N HIS A 98 -9.32 4.13 32.11
CA HIS A 98 -8.62 2.89 32.40
C HIS A 98 -9.14 1.77 31.52
N ILE A 99 -8.26 0.96 30.97
CA ILE A 99 -8.65 -0.29 30.32
C ILE A 99 -8.89 -1.35 31.40
N ARG A 100 -9.73 -2.34 31.08
CA ARG A 100 -9.86 -3.50 31.97
C ARG A 100 -8.57 -4.34 31.92
N PRO A 101 -8.11 -4.90 33.05
CA PRO A 101 -6.89 -5.71 33.10
C PRO A 101 -6.89 -6.87 32.10
N GLU A 102 -8.06 -7.45 31.82
CA GLU A 102 -8.19 -8.58 30.89
C GLU A 102 -7.78 -8.26 29.43
N TYR A 103 -7.68 -6.98 29.07
CA TYR A 103 -7.32 -6.53 27.71
C TYR A 103 -5.91 -5.95 27.62
N LEU A 104 -5.11 -6.01 28.70
CA LEU A 104 -3.71 -5.54 28.68
C LEU A 104 -2.80 -6.47 27.86
N ASP A 105 -3.17 -7.76 27.81
CA ASP A 105 -2.43 -8.81 27.10
C ASP A 105 -2.84 -8.94 25.62
N ASP A 106 -3.78 -8.12 25.15
CA ASP A 106 -4.19 -8.11 23.75
C ASP A 106 -3.02 -7.69 22.83
N PRO A 107 -2.88 -8.32 21.65
CA PRO A 107 -1.80 -7.98 20.72
C PRO A 107 -1.87 -6.51 20.31
N LYS A 108 -0.75 -5.80 20.48
CA LYS A 108 -0.65 -4.37 20.19
C LYS A 108 -0.57 -4.14 18.69
N LEU A 109 -1.62 -3.53 18.14
CA LEU A 109 -1.67 -2.99 16.77
C LEU A 109 -1.01 -1.63 16.64
#